data_AF-X0KMT0-F1
#
_entry.id   AF-X0KMT0-F1
#
_cell.length_a   1.000
_cell.length_b   1.000
_cell.length_c   1.000
_cell.angle_alpha   90.00
_cell.angle_beta   90.00
_cell.angle_gamma   90.00
#
_symmetry.space_group_name_H-M   'P 1'
#
loop_
_entity.id
_entity.type
_entity.pdbx_description
1 polymer ?
#
loop_
_entity_poly.entity_id
_entity_poly.type
_entity_poly.pdbx_seq_one_letter_code
_entity_poly.pdbx_strand_id
1 'polypeptide(L)'
;MARLDVAQHMSLCRHYVRELRRSVLIGTPEAQSKRSSAILENIGDLEPRTAGPSMYATEKEKNQDAQMSAFLREDQSHDSPQSASAPVRPSPQFSNSHEVTTESNSPAHTVARQDIRASAEKILYTFLLPGAEREITLPDSITAEVTTAIEEYGRDDPEVFDVAKDYVFQAMERDAFPGFLRMKALGNLIPPTLIMRLILGLIAMFAALWAAFVLIFLDYSRATRCWLILPFTVGVYFLASYQYSLDPIMALVGYSEYTPFNFSRIREPYVRKLIAKRAIMVLAVTVLIDAALCVLFILVPGKRL
;
A
#
# COMPACT_ATOMS: atom_id res chain seq x y z
N MET A 1 0.44 3.22 11.84
CA MET A 1 -0.86 3.82 12.17
C MET A 1 -0.69 5.32 12.40
N ALA A 2 0.16 5.75 13.34
CA ALA A 2 0.53 7.18 13.53
C ALA A 2 0.89 7.93 12.22
N ARG A 3 1.69 7.33 11.32
CA ARG A 3 1.99 7.93 10.00
C ARG A 3 0.77 8.13 9.09
N LEU A 4 -0.24 7.27 9.19
CA LEU A 4 -1.49 7.36 8.43
C LEU A 4 -2.38 8.46 9.01
N ASP A 5 -2.47 8.53 10.35
CA ASP A 5 -3.26 9.54 11.06
C ASP A 5 -2.66 10.94 10.90
N VAL A 6 -1.32 11.07 10.93
CA VAL A 6 -0.61 12.33 10.60
C VAL A 6 -0.81 12.71 9.13
N ALA A 7 -0.78 11.74 8.21
CA ALA A 7 -1.04 12.02 6.79
C ALA A 7 -2.49 12.47 6.54
N GLN A 8 -3.47 11.88 7.26
CA GLN A 8 -4.85 12.33 7.27
C GLN A 8 -4.98 13.75 7.84
N HIS A 9 -4.32 14.05 8.95
CA HIS A 9 -4.29 15.40 9.52
C HIS A 9 -3.67 16.43 8.57
N MET A 10 -2.57 16.10 7.88
CA MET A 10 -1.99 16.95 6.84
C MET A 10 -2.90 17.12 5.61
N SER A 11 -3.74 16.13 5.29
CA SER A 11 -4.74 16.27 4.23
C SER A 11 -5.87 17.22 4.66
N LEU A 12 -6.34 17.11 5.89
CA LEU A 12 -7.36 17.98 6.47
C LEU A 12 -6.88 19.43 6.57
N CYS A 13 -5.65 19.67 7.04
CA CYS A 13 -5.06 21.00 7.09
C CYS A 13 -4.90 21.63 5.70
N ARG A 14 -4.52 20.84 4.68
CA ARG A 14 -4.45 21.32 3.30
C ARG A 14 -5.81 21.67 2.72
N HIS A 15 -6.86 20.91 3.07
CA HIS A 15 -8.23 21.24 2.67
C HIS A 15 -8.71 22.54 3.34
N TYR A 16 -8.50 22.69 4.64
CA TYR A 16 -8.84 23.91 5.37
C TYR A 16 -8.15 25.15 4.81
N VAL A 17 -6.83 25.11 4.57
CA VAL A 17 -6.08 26.24 4.00
C VAL A 17 -6.55 26.60 2.59
N ARG A 18 -6.91 25.60 1.77
CA ARG A 18 -7.49 25.83 0.43
C ARG A 18 -8.86 26.50 0.53
N GLU A 19 -9.68 26.11 1.50
CA GLU A 19 -10.98 26.74 1.75
C GLU A 19 -10.85 28.14 2.34
N LEU A 20 -9.90 28.38 3.23
CA LEU A 20 -9.60 29.68 3.81
C LEU A 20 -9.09 30.67 2.74
N ARG A 21 -8.25 30.21 1.81
CA ARG A 21 -7.85 31.01 0.65
C ARG A 21 -9.04 31.31 -0.27
N ARG A 22 -9.95 30.35 -0.46
CA ARG A 22 -11.15 30.52 -1.28
C ARG A 22 -12.15 31.49 -0.62
N SER A 23 -12.28 31.47 0.70
CA SER A 23 -13.16 32.40 1.45
C SER A 23 -12.57 33.81 1.55
N VAL A 24 -11.25 33.97 1.67
CA VAL A 24 -10.57 35.28 1.60
C VAL A 24 -10.69 35.89 0.19
N LEU A 25 -10.61 35.08 -0.86
CA LEU A 25 -10.83 35.54 -2.24
C LEU A 25 -12.29 35.98 -2.50
N ILE A 26 -13.26 35.43 -1.76
CA ILE A 26 -14.68 35.79 -1.81
C ILE A 26 -14.99 37.00 -0.90
N GLY A 27 -14.15 37.27 0.10
CA GLY A 27 -14.31 38.32 1.11
C GLY A 27 -13.71 39.68 0.75
N THR A 28 -13.27 39.90 -0.49
CA THR A 28 -12.95 41.26 -0.97
C THR A 28 -14.21 41.80 -1.68
N PRO A 29 -15.07 42.58 -1.00
CA PRO A 29 -16.25 43.15 -1.64
C PRO A 29 -15.81 44.11 -2.76
N GLU A 30 -16.38 43.92 -3.95
CA GLU A 30 -16.35 44.89 -5.05
C GLU A 30 -16.98 46.22 -4.58
N ALA A 31 -16.18 47.09 -3.99
CA ALA A 31 -16.54 48.48 -3.76
C ALA A 31 -15.63 49.37 -4.61
N GLN A 32 -16.19 49.83 -5.74
CA GLN A 32 -15.82 51.07 -6.44
C GLN A 32 -14.44 51.14 -7.12
N SER A 33 -14.36 50.69 -8.38
CA SER A 33 -13.59 51.42 -9.41
C SER A 33 -14.11 51.12 -10.83
N LYS A 34 -15.41 51.34 -11.07
CA LYS A 34 -16.02 51.31 -12.42
C LYS A 34 -15.83 52.63 -13.19
N ARG A 35 -14.71 53.36 -13.02
CA ARG A 35 -14.53 54.66 -13.70
C ARG A 35 -13.16 54.94 -14.32
N SER A 36 -12.32 53.94 -14.54
CA SER A 36 -11.01 54.13 -15.21
C SER A 36 -10.76 53.22 -16.42
N SER A 37 -11.68 52.33 -16.79
CA SER A 37 -11.49 51.40 -17.92
C SER A 37 -11.77 51.99 -19.31
N ALA A 38 -12.17 53.26 -19.42
CA ALA A 38 -12.44 53.90 -20.73
C ALA A 38 -11.25 54.68 -21.31
N ILE A 39 -10.12 54.77 -20.60
CA ILE A 39 -8.96 55.58 -21.04
C ILE A 39 -7.73 54.70 -21.38
N LEU A 40 -7.73 53.42 -21.01
CA LEU A 40 -6.58 52.52 -21.20
C LEU A 40 -6.67 51.62 -22.44
N GLU A 41 -7.74 51.72 -23.24
CA GLU A 41 -7.86 51.01 -24.53
C GLU A 41 -7.25 51.79 -25.72
N ASN A 42 -6.74 53.02 -25.52
CA ASN A 42 -6.27 53.89 -26.60
C ASN A 42 -4.79 54.33 -26.50
N ILE A 43 -3.97 53.61 -25.73
CA ILE A 43 -2.51 53.77 -25.68
C ILE A 43 -1.97 52.34 -25.66
N GLY A 44 -1.62 51.73 -26.79
CA GLY A 44 -0.50 52.17 -27.60
C GLY A 44 0.53 51.04 -27.57
N ASP A 45 0.30 50.08 -28.46
CA ASP A 45 1.30 49.32 -29.22
C ASP A 45 2.76 49.57 -28.81
N LEU A 46 3.38 48.63 -28.07
CA LEU A 46 4.84 48.41 -28.03
C LEU A 46 5.14 47.15 -27.17
N GLU A 47 5.49 46.03 -27.82
CA GLU A 47 6.18 44.92 -27.15
C GLU A 47 7.54 45.39 -26.61
N PRO A 48 7.91 45.00 -25.38
CA PRO A 48 9.14 44.19 -25.25
C PRO A 48 9.15 43.16 -24.10
N ARG A 49 9.64 41.96 -24.43
CA ARG A 49 10.73 41.21 -23.75
C ARG A 49 10.60 40.81 -22.27
N THR A 50 10.45 39.49 -22.09
CA THR A 50 11.23 38.59 -21.20
C THR A 50 11.70 39.07 -19.82
N ALA A 51 11.17 38.44 -18.76
CA ALA A 51 11.88 38.13 -17.52
C ALA A 51 11.38 36.78 -16.94
N GLY A 52 12.31 35.84 -16.69
CA GLY A 52 12.06 34.49 -16.16
C GLY A 52 12.06 34.41 -14.62
N PRO A 53 12.65 33.36 -14.02
CA PRO A 53 11.92 32.19 -13.51
C PRO A 53 12.00 32.01 -11.97
N SER A 54 11.03 31.31 -11.36
CA SER A 54 11.19 30.74 -10.02
C SER A 54 11.20 29.21 -10.07
N MET A 55 12.41 28.64 -9.97
CA MET A 55 12.69 27.26 -9.52
C MET A 55 12.13 27.08 -8.09
N TYR A 56 11.67 25.92 -7.58
CA TYR A 56 11.94 24.51 -7.87
C TYR A 56 10.64 23.71 -7.63
N ALA A 57 10.03 23.15 -8.68
CA ALA A 57 9.13 22.02 -8.54
C ALA A 57 9.90 20.80 -9.05
N THR A 58 10.25 19.89 -8.14
CA THR A 58 10.93 18.65 -8.51
C THR A 58 10.09 17.89 -9.53
N GLU A 59 10.70 17.27 -10.55
CA GLU A 59 9.98 16.50 -11.58
C GLU A 59 9.03 15.44 -11.00
N LYS A 60 9.32 14.99 -9.78
CA LYS A 60 8.50 14.08 -8.97
C LYS A 60 7.13 14.66 -8.60
N GLU A 61 7.05 15.95 -8.24
CA GLU A 61 5.78 16.63 -7.90
C GLU A 61 4.90 16.84 -9.13
N LYS A 62 5.50 17.29 -10.24
CA LYS A 62 4.77 17.48 -11.50
C LYS A 62 4.16 16.16 -12.01
N ASN A 63 4.86 15.04 -11.82
CA ASN A 63 4.38 13.73 -12.24
C ASN A 63 3.32 13.17 -11.26
N GLN A 64 3.41 13.50 -9.98
CA GLN A 64 2.40 13.16 -8.97
C GLN A 64 1.07 13.89 -9.25
N ASP A 65 1.14 15.19 -9.55
CA ASP A 65 -0.05 15.98 -9.87
C ASP A 65 -0.71 15.49 -11.16
N ALA A 66 0.06 15.12 -12.17
CA ALA A 66 -0.46 14.56 -13.42
C ALA A 66 -1.18 13.21 -13.19
N GLN A 67 -0.65 12.34 -12.33
CA GLN A 67 -1.26 11.05 -12.01
C GLN A 67 -2.51 11.18 -11.13
N MET A 68 -2.50 12.09 -10.15
CA MET A 68 -3.68 12.38 -9.33
C MET A 68 -4.81 13.01 -10.17
N SER A 69 -4.46 13.83 -11.17
CA SER A 69 -5.41 14.42 -12.11
C SER A 69 -6.04 13.41 -13.07
N ALA A 70 -5.33 12.32 -13.39
CA ALA A 70 -5.83 11.23 -14.21
C ALA A 70 -6.79 10.33 -13.43
N PHE A 71 -6.44 10.00 -12.18
CA PHE A 71 -7.27 9.16 -11.30
C PHE A 71 -8.63 9.80 -10.99
N LEU A 72 -8.66 11.12 -10.74
CA LEU A 72 -9.90 11.86 -10.48
C LEU A 72 -10.81 12.01 -11.71
N ARG A 73 -10.27 11.83 -12.93
CA ARG A 73 -11.07 11.80 -14.16
C ARG A 73 -11.67 10.42 -14.44
N GLU A 74 -11.04 9.36 -13.96
CA GLU A 74 -11.43 7.97 -14.24
C GLU A 74 -12.61 7.51 -13.35
N ASP A 75 -12.77 8.09 -12.15
CA ASP A 75 -13.90 7.84 -11.23
C ASP A 75 -15.22 8.52 -11.65
N GLN A 76 -15.24 9.33 -12.72
CA GLN A 76 -16.45 10.06 -13.16
C GLN A 76 -17.21 9.37 -14.31
N SER A 77 -16.81 8.17 -14.73
CA SER A 77 -17.42 7.46 -15.86
C SER A 77 -17.76 6.01 -15.54
N HIS A 78 -18.81 5.75 -14.75
CA HIS A 78 -19.64 4.53 -14.61
C HIS A 78 -20.55 4.80 -13.38
N ASP A 79 -21.89 4.85 -13.39
CA ASP A 79 -22.88 3.91 -13.91
C ASP A 79 -24.31 4.51 -13.79
N SER A 80 -25.21 4.20 -14.72
CA SER A 80 -26.66 4.52 -14.62
C SER A 80 -27.46 3.57 -15.53
N PRO A 81 -28.41 2.79 -15.00
CA PRO A 81 -29.42 2.14 -15.82
C PRO A 81 -30.81 2.77 -15.64
N GLN A 82 -31.54 2.76 -16.75
CA GLN A 82 -32.81 3.45 -17.02
C GLN A 82 -34.02 2.47 -16.96
N SER A 83 -35.15 2.98 -16.47
CA SER A 83 -36.55 2.73 -16.93
C SER A 83 -37.39 1.52 -16.44
N ALA A 84 -38.55 1.77 -15.81
CA ALA A 84 -39.91 1.31 -16.25
C ALA A 84 -41.09 1.64 -15.25
N SER A 85 -42.04 2.47 -15.72
CA SER A 85 -43.54 2.48 -15.64
C SER A 85 -44.40 2.20 -14.36
N ALA A 86 -45.36 3.13 -14.13
CA ALA A 86 -46.79 2.99 -13.68
C ALA A 86 -47.19 3.51 -12.24
N PRO A 87 -48.49 3.80 -11.90
CA PRO A 87 -49.02 5.16 -11.73
C PRO A 87 -49.76 5.52 -10.40
N VAL A 88 -49.80 6.83 -10.08
CA VAL A 88 -50.79 7.73 -9.41
C VAL A 88 -51.71 7.21 -8.26
N ARG A 89 -51.67 7.90 -7.10
CA ARG A 89 -52.85 8.22 -6.25
C ARG A 89 -52.61 9.47 -5.35
N PRO A 90 -53.61 10.36 -5.07
CA PRO A 90 -53.38 11.71 -4.51
C PRO A 90 -53.87 11.96 -3.06
N SER A 91 -53.42 13.11 -2.50
CA SER A 91 -53.99 13.99 -1.43
C SER A 91 -53.27 14.00 -0.05
N PRO A 92 -53.35 15.09 0.76
CA PRO A 92 -53.46 16.52 0.47
C PRO A 92 -52.45 17.42 1.25
N GLN A 93 -52.49 18.71 0.92
CA GLN A 93 -51.61 19.82 1.29
C GLN A 93 -51.58 20.17 2.79
N PHE A 94 -50.39 20.58 3.26
CA PHE A 94 -50.24 21.76 4.12
C PHE A 94 -49.20 22.70 3.50
N SER A 95 -49.62 23.95 3.35
CA SER A 95 -48.92 25.06 2.72
C SER A 95 -47.83 25.64 3.62
N ASN A 96 -46.64 25.86 3.07
CA ASN A 96 -45.87 27.09 3.27
C ASN A 96 -45.03 27.37 2.01
N SER A 97 -45.00 28.65 1.66
CA SER A 97 -44.61 29.26 0.39
C SER A 97 -43.11 29.21 0.05
N HIS A 98 -42.83 28.96 -1.23
CA HIS A 98 -41.60 29.19 -2.04
C HIS A 98 -40.94 30.57 -1.78
N GLU A 99 -39.66 30.88 -2.04
CA GLU A 99 -38.58 30.37 -2.93
C GLU A 99 -37.28 31.09 -2.46
N VAL A 100 -36.07 30.54 -2.46
CA VAL A 100 -35.23 30.24 -3.63
C VAL A 100 -34.29 29.09 -3.28
N THR A 101 -34.37 28.04 -4.08
CA THR A 101 -33.53 26.86 -4.04
C THR A 101 -32.18 27.11 -4.71
N THR A 102 -31.10 26.80 -4.01
CA THR A 102 -29.84 26.40 -4.64
C THR A 102 -29.33 25.19 -3.87
N GLU A 103 -30.03 24.06 -4.05
CA GLU A 103 -29.59 22.76 -3.56
C GLU A 103 -28.37 22.31 -4.38
N SER A 104 -27.19 22.64 -3.88
CA SER A 104 -25.94 22.02 -4.33
C SER A 104 -25.79 20.69 -3.58
N ASN A 105 -26.30 19.63 -4.17
CA ASN A 105 -26.25 18.28 -3.62
C ASN A 105 -24.88 17.64 -3.94
N SER A 106 -23.84 18.12 -3.27
CA SER A 106 -22.52 17.50 -3.20
C SER A 106 -22.10 17.56 -1.73
N PRO A 107 -21.66 16.46 -1.10
CA PRO A 107 -21.20 16.51 0.29
C PRO A 107 -19.93 17.36 0.33
N ALA A 108 -20.11 18.66 0.60
CA ALA A 108 -19.03 19.60 0.85
C ALA A 108 -18.40 19.20 2.18
N HIS A 109 -17.23 18.58 2.12
CA HIS A 109 -16.39 18.32 3.27
C HIS A 109 -15.77 19.65 3.73
N THR A 110 -16.60 20.60 4.19
CA THR A 110 -16.13 21.86 4.79
C THR A 110 -15.47 21.52 6.10
N VAL A 111 -14.13 21.55 6.13
CA VAL A 111 -13.35 21.22 7.33
C VAL A 111 -13.42 22.42 8.26
N ALA A 112 -14.11 22.30 9.39
CA ALA A 112 -14.17 23.39 10.35
C ALA A 112 -12.85 23.48 11.14
N ARG A 113 -12.49 24.67 11.63
CA ARG A 113 -11.33 24.85 12.53
C ARG A 113 -11.42 23.95 13.77
N GLN A 114 -12.65 23.71 14.25
CA GLN A 114 -12.94 22.78 15.35
C GLN A 114 -12.53 21.34 15.02
N ASP A 115 -12.68 20.90 13.77
CA ASP A 115 -12.28 19.55 13.34
C ASP A 115 -10.76 19.39 13.33
N ILE A 116 -10.02 20.46 13.00
CA ILE A 116 -8.56 20.48 12.99
C ILE A 116 -8.03 20.40 14.43
N ARG A 117 -8.57 21.23 15.33
CA ARG A 117 -8.24 21.20 16.75
C ARG A 117 -8.54 19.83 17.37
N ALA A 118 -9.74 19.30 17.13
CA ALA A 118 -10.11 17.96 17.61
C ALA A 118 -9.17 16.87 17.07
N SER A 119 -8.67 17.01 15.85
CA SER A 119 -7.70 16.06 15.28
C SER A 119 -6.29 16.22 15.87
N ALA A 120 -5.85 17.44 16.19
CA ALA A 120 -4.57 17.69 16.86
C ALA A 120 -4.56 17.17 18.30
N GLU A 121 -5.63 17.43 19.06
CA GLU A 121 -5.84 16.90 20.41
C GLU A 121 -5.91 15.37 20.40
N LYS A 122 -6.62 14.78 19.42
CA LYS A 122 -6.66 13.32 19.26
C LYS A 122 -5.26 12.73 19.02
N ILE A 123 -4.43 13.36 18.17
CA ILE A 123 -3.07 12.88 17.91
C ILE A 123 -2.22 12.97 19.18
N LEU A 124 -2.32 14.08 19.92
CA LEU A 124 -1.64 14.28 21.20
C LEU A 124 -2.01 13.18 22.21
N TYR A 125 -3.31 12.97 22.47
CA TYR A 125 -3.77 12.02 23.48
C TYR A 125 -3.61 10.54 23.10
N THR A 126 -3.67 10.21 21.80
CA THR A 126 -3.52 8.81 21.35
C THR A 126 -2.06 8.37 21.22
N PHE A 127 -1.15 9.28 20.86
CA PHE A 127 0.22 8.91 20.48
C PHE A 127 1.32 9.53 21.35
N LEU A 128 1.15 10.74 21.88
CA LEU A 128 2.25 11.51 22.48
C LEU A 128 2.17 11.60 24.01
N LEU A 129 1.00 11.41 24.61
CA LEU A 129 0.84 11.47 26.06
C LEU A 129 1.41 10.21 26.74
N PRO A 130 2.06 10.32 27.92
CA PRO A 130 2.52 9.16 28.67
C PRO A 130 1.35 8.27 29.09
N GLY A 131 1.41 6.98 28.80
CA GLY A 131 0.33 6.01 29.09
C GLY A 131 -0.80 6.00 28.05
N ALA A 132 -0.60 6.64 26.90
CA ALA A 132 -1.56 6.58 25.79
C ALA A 132 -1.66 5.15 25.19
N GLU A 133 -2.83 4.82 24.65
CA GLU A 133 -3.11 3.49 24.06
C GLU A 133 -2.10 3.06 22.97
N ARG A 134 -1.49 4.03 22.28
CA ARG A 134 -0.52 3.83 21.21
C ARG A 134 0.66 4.78 21.37
N GLU A 135 1.13 4.95 22.60
CA GLU A 135 2.28 5.79 22.94
C GLU A 135 3.48 5.46 22.03
N ILE A 136 4.01 6.49 21.36
CA ILE A 136 5.24 6.42 20.59
C ILE A 136 6.41 6.93 21.44
N THR A 137 7.55 6.23 21.38
CA THR A 137 8.72 6.55 22.20
C THR A 137 9.50 7.73 21.60
N LEU A 138 9.25 8.93 22.11
CA LEU A 138 9.98 10.15 21.77
C LEU A 138 10.74 10.70 22.98
N PRO A 139 11.81 11.48 22.77
CA PRO A 139 12.42 12.28 23.82
C PRO A 139 11.42 13.24 24.46
N ASP A 140 11.44 13.33 25.79
CA ASP A 140 10.53 14.16 26.60
C ASP A 140 10.53 15.64 26.19
N SER A 141 11.66 16.12 25.64
CA SER A 141 11.76 17.50 25.14
C SER A 141 10.82 17.78 23.98
N ILE A 142 10.61 16.80 23.09
CA ILE A 142 9.76 16.95 21.90
C ILE A 142 8.29 16.82 22.30
N THR A 143 7.96 15.86 23.18
CA THR A 143 6.57 15.68 23.64
C THR A 143 6.10 16.86 24.47
N ALA A 144 6.95 17.39 25.36
CA ALA A 144 6.63 18.59 26.13
C ALA A 144 6.37 19.81 25.23
N GLU A 145 7.21 20.04 24.21
CA GLU A 145 7.04 21.16 23.27
C GLU A 145 5.70 21.08 22.51
N VAL A 146 5.33 19.87 22.05
CA VAL A 146 4.05 19.65 21.35
C VAL A 146 2.86 19.78 22.30
N THR A 147 2.94 19.25 23.52
CA THR A 147 1.88 19.37 24.53
C THR A 147 1.63 20.83 24.89
N THR A 148 2.69 21.60 25.15
CA THR A 148 2.57 23.04 25.45
C THR A 148 2.00 23.80 24.24
N ALA A 149 2.45 23.49 23.02
CA ALA A 149 1.94 24.12 21.80
C ALA A 149 0.43 23.92 21.59
N ILE A 150 -0.10 22.74 21.94
CA ILE A 150 -1.51 22.39 21.71
C ILE A 150 -2.39 22.79 22.90
N GLU A 151 -1.99 22.48 24.13
CA GLU A 151 -2.81 22.72 25.34
C GLU A 151 -2.76 24.16 25.82
N GLU A 152 -1.57 24.79 25.84
CA GLU A 152 -1.38 26.14 26.40
C GLU A 152 -1.54 27.23 25.34
N TYR A 153 -0.93 27.04 24.16
CA TYR A 153 -0.98 28.02 23.08
C TYR A 153 -2.16 27.82 22.11
N GLY A 154 -2.86 26.68 22.18
CA GLY A 154 -3.99 26.37 21.30
C GLY A 154 -3.62 26.35 19.81
N ARG A 155 -2.39 25.95 19.49
CA ARG A 155 -1.87 25.91 18.13
C ARG A 155 -2.29 24.61 17.45
N ASP A 156 -3.10 24.74 16.41
CA ASP A 156 -3.67 23.61 15.66
C ASP A 156 -2.98 23.39 14.30
N ASP A 157 -1.84 24.05 14.07
CA ASP A 157 -1.11 23.98 12.80
C ASP A 157 -0.37 22.63 12.65
N PRO A 158 -0.32 22.06 11.43
CA PRO A 158 0.36 20.78 11.21
C PRO A 158 1.88 20.83 11.46
N GLU A 159 2.48 22.02 11.40
CA GLU A 159 3.92 22.25 11.65
C GLU A 159 4.31 21.96 13.10
N VAL A 160 3.36 22.01 14.05
CA VAL A 160 3.61 21.68 15.46
C VAL A 160 4.15 20.26 15.60
N PHE A 161 3.79 19.36 14.68
CA PHE A 161 4.23 17.97 14.70
C PHE A 161 5.49 17.70 13.88
N ASP A 162 6.13 18.68 13.23
CA ASP A 162 7.22 18.42 12.28
C ASP A 162 8.46 17.79 12.94
N VAL A 163 8.85 18.30 14.11
CA VAL A 163 10.00 17.77 14.87
C VAL A 163 9.72 16.34 15.35
N ALA A 164 8.52 16.10 15.88
CA ALA A 164 8.08 14.76 16.31
C ALA A 164 8.00 13.79 15.13
N LYS A 165 7.45 14.25 14.01
CA LYS A 165 7.35 13.49 12.75
C LYS A 165 8.73 13.06 12.28
N ASP A 166 9.68 13.98 12.16
CA ASP A 166 11.02 13.70 11.65
C ASP A 166 11.78 12.73 12.54
N TYR A 167 11.67 12.86 13.86
CA TYR A 167 12.23 11.90 14.80
C TYR A 167 11.65 10.49 14.59
N VAL A 168 10.32 10.38 14.51
CA VAL A 168 9.64 9.09 14.28
C VAL A 168 10.04 8.49 12.94
N PHE A 169 10.17 9.29 11.89
CA PHE A 169 10.65 8.84 10.58
C PHE A 169 12.05 8.26 10.66
N GLN A 170 12.97 8.98 11.31
CA GLN A 170 14.36 8.54 11.45
C GLN A 170 14.46 7.26 12.30
N ALA A 171 13.70 7.18 13.40
CA ALA A 171 13.62 5.99 14.24
C ALA A 171 13.03 4.80 13.45
N MET A 172 11.97 5.03 12.66
CA MET A 172 11.38 4.02 11.80
C MET A 172 12.35 3.51 10.71
N GLU A 173 13.10 4.41 10.08
CA GLU A 173 14.08 4.05 9.06
C GLU A 173 15.24 3.24 9.64
N ARG A 174 15.68 3.57 10.85
CA ARG A 174 16.77 2.86 11.52
C ARG A 174 16.32 1.50 12.07
N ASP A 175 15.15 1.44 12.69
CA ASP A 175 14.79 0.30 13.55
C ASP A 175 13.74 -0.62 12.89
N ALA A 176 12.70 -0.06 12.27
CA ALA A 176 11.58 -0.83 11.72
C ALA A 176 11.79 -1.24 10.25
N PHE A 177 12.42 -0.38 9.45
CA PHE A 177 12.59 -0.60 8.02
C PHE A 177 13.51 -1.79 7.68
N PRO A 178 14.65 -2.02 8.37
CA PRO A 178 15.48 -3.19 8.12
C PRO A 178 14.75 -4.50 8.47
N GLY A 179 13.92 -4.48 9.52
CA GLY A 179 13.07 -5.61 9.91
C GLY A 179 12.00 -5.90 8.87
N PHE A 180 11.30 -4.87 8.40
CA PHE A 180 10.30 -4.97 7.34
C PHE A 180 10.91 -5.54 6.05
N LEU A 181 12.06 -5.02 5.62
CA LEU A 181 12.77 -5.53 4.45
C LEU A 181 13.21 -6.99 4.66
N ARG A 182 13.70 -7.37 5.84
CA ARG A 182 14.05 -8.78 6.11
C ARG A 182 12.81 -9.68 6.03
N MET A 183 11.70 -9.30 6.64
CA MET A 183 10.46 -10.09 6.66
C MET A 183 9.83 -10.20 5.27
N LYS A 184 9.84 -9.12 4.47
CA LYS A 184 9.25 -9.10 3.11
C LYS A 184 10.19 -9.52 2.00
N ALA A 185 11.51 -9.43 2.18
CA ALA A 185 12.48 -9.69 1.14
C ALA A 185 13.19 -11.05 1.27
N LEU A 186 13.08 -11.73 2.41
CA LEU A 186 13.70 -13.04 2.60
C LEU A 186 12.78 -14.21 2.28
N GLY A 187 11.45 -14.05 2.28
CA GLY A 187 10.51 -15.11 1.99
C GLY A 187 9.32 -14.63 1.18
N ASN A 188 8.74 -15.52 0.37
CA ASN A 188 7.50 -15.26 -0.38
C ASN A 188 6.33 -16.12 0.13
N LEU A 189 6.55 -16.91 1.18
CA LEU A 189 5.56 -17.79 1.80
C LEU A 189 5.26 -17.34 3.23
N ILE A 190 4.05 -17.64 3.68
CA ILE A 190 3.60 -17.37 5.04
C ILE A 190 3.77 -18.61 5.94
N PRO A 191 3.87 -18.46 7.27
CA PRO A 191 4.03 -19.58 8.20
C PRO A 191 3.04 -20.75 8.03
N PRO A 192 1.71 -20.53 7.87
CA PRO A 192 0.77 -21.65 7.77
C PRO A 192 0.97 -22.49 6.49
N THR A 193 1.24 -21.85 5.36
CA THR A 193 1.49 -22.58 4.10
C THR A 193 2.85 -23.25 4.07
N LEU A 194 3.83 -22.73 4.81
CA LEU A 194 5.10 -23.42 5.04
C LEU A 194 4.91 -24.75 5.76
N ILE A 195 4.12 -24.76 6.83
CA ILE A 195 3.83 -25.99 7.59
C ILE A 195 3.06 -26.99 6.71
N MET A 196 2.07 -26.51 5.95
CA MET A 196 1.32 -27.37 5.02
C MET A 196 2.25 -28.02 3.98
N ARG A 197 3.18 -27.24 3.39
CA ARG A 197 4.19 -27.76 2.46
C ARG A 197 5.13 -28.75 3.13
N LEU A 198 5.55 -28.52 4.37
CA LEU A 198 6.36 -29.48 5.12
C LEU A 198 5.64 -30.83 5.23
N ILE A 199 4.38 -30.83 5.68
CA ILE A 199 3.59 -32.06 5.84
C ILE A 199 3.43 -32.79 4.51
N LEU A 200 3.06 -32.07 3.45
CA LEU A 200 2.92 -32.64 2.11
C LEU A 200 4.25 -33.19 1.57
N GLY A 201 5.35 -32.46 1.79
CA GLY A 201 6.69 -32.87 1.39
C GLY A 201 7.14 -34.15 2.09
N LEU A 202 6.89 -34.26 3.40
CA LEU A 202 7.20 -35.47 4.18
C LEU A 202 6.38 -36.68 3.72
N ILE A 203 5.07 -36.51 3.50
CA ILE A 203 4.19 -37.58 2.99
C ILE A 203 4.64 -38.03 1.59
N ALA A 204 4.93 -37.08 0.70
CA ALA A 204 5.38 -37.37 -0.65
C ALA A 204 6.74 -38.09 -0.65
N MET A 205 7.69 -37.64 0.17
CA MET A 205 9.00 -38.32 0.31
C MET A 205 8.87 -39.74 0.86
N PHE A 206 8.00 -39.94 1.86
CA PHE A 206 7.74 -41.27 2.38
C PHE A 206 7.13 -42.20 1.32
N ALA A 207 6.13 -41.71 0.59
CA ALA A 207 5.52 -42.46 -0.52
C ALA A 207 6.51 -42.75 -1.65
N ALA A 208 7.38 -41.80 -2.00
CA ALA A 208 8.42 -41.96 -3.01
C ALA A 208 9.41 -43.07 -2.63
N LEU A 209 9.93 -43.03 -1.39
CA LEU A 209 10.84 -44.05 -0.88
C LEU A 209 10.17 -45.42 -0.81
N TRP A 210 8.94 -45.48 -0.31
CA TRP A 210 8.18 -46.73 -0.25
C TRP A 210 7.97 -47.33 -1.64
N ALA A 211 7.48 -46.54 -2.61
CA ALA A 211 7.31 -46.99 -3.99
C ALA A 211 8.64 -47.40 -4.63
N ALA A 212 9.74 -46.70 -4.33
CA ALA A 212 11.07 -47.04 -4.82
C ALA A 212 11.51 -48.41 -4.34
N PHE A 213 11.38 -48.70 -3.04
CA PHE A 213 11.72 -50.00 -2.47
C PHE A 213 10.84 -51.12 -3.05
N VAL A 214 9.53 -50.89 -3.18
CA VAL A 214 8.62 -51.88 -3.81
C VAL A 214 9.06 -52.20 -5.23
N LEU A 215 9.33 -51.19 -6.06
CA LEU A 215 9.74 -51.41 -7.45
C LEU A 215 11.12 -52.07 -7.58
N ILE A 216 12.04 -51.82 -6.64
CA ILE A 216 13.36 -52.46 -6.59
C ILE A 216 13.24 -53.93 -6.18
N PHE A 217 12.45 -54.23 -5.14
CA PHE A 217 12.28 -55.60 -4.62
C PHE A 217 11.41 -56.49 -5.52
N LEU A 218 10.48 -55.92 -6.28
CA LEU A 218 9.71 -56.67 -7.28
C LEU A 218 10.47 -56.80 -8.62
N ASP A 219 11.68 -56.27 -8.71
CA ASP A 219 12.55 -56.32 -9.89
C ASP A 219 11.89 -55.74 -11.17
N TYR A 220 11.17 -54.63 -11.02
CA TYR A 220 10.60 -53.93 -12.18
C TYR A 220 11.68 -53.27 -13.05
N SER A 221 11.39 -53.13 -14.34
CA SER A 221 12.29 -52.50 -15.31
C SER A 221 12.65 -51.04 -14.94
N ARG A 222 13.83 -50.58 -15.38
CA ARG A 222 14.29 -49.19 -15.14
C ARG A 222 13.34 -48.15 -15.72
N ALA A 223 12.66 -48.46 -16.84
CA ALA A 223 11.68 -47.57 -17.45
C ALA A 223 10.45 -47.33 -16.54
N THR A 224 9.98 -48.38 -15.85
CA THR A 224 8.91 -48.25 -14.86
C THR A 224 9.37 -47.43 -13.65
N ARG A 225 10.64 -47.61 -13.23
CA ARG A 225 11.24 -46.84 -12.12
C ARG A 225 11.41 -45.36 -12.44
N CYS A 226 11.52 -44.94 -13.70
CA CYS A 226 11.57 -43.52 -14.06
C CYS A 226 10.33 -42.74 -13.58
N TRP A 227 9.19 -43.39 -13.36
CA TRP A 227 8.00 -42.73 -12.80
C TRP A 227 8.19 -42.26 -11.35
N LEU A 228 9.22 -42.75 -10.64
CA LEU A 228 9.59 -42.27 -9.30
C LEU A 228 10.04 -40.80 -9.28
N ILE A 229 10.44 -40.25 -10.43
CA ILE A 229 10.82 -38.84 -10.55
C ILE A 229 9.67 -37.93 -10.08
N LEU A 230 8.41 -38.27 -10.35
CA LEU A 230 7.27 -37.43 -9.94
C LEU A 230 7.10 -37.33 -8.41
N PRO A 231 6.99 -38.42 -7.64
CA PRO A 231 6.86 -38.30 -6.19
C PRO A 231 8.12 -37.76 -5.52
N PHE A 232 9.33 -38.04 -6.04
CA PHE A 232 10.56 -37.42 -5.54
C PHE A 232 10.61 -35.92 -5.79
N THR A 233 10.32 -35.46 -7.02
CA THR A 233 10.31 -34.03 -7.35
C THR A 233 9.34 -33.26 -6.46
N VAL A 234 8.12 -33.77 -6.28
CA VAL A 234 7.12 -33.15 -5.41
C VAL A 234 7.60 -33.08 -3.95
N GLY A 235 8.15 -34.19 -3.43
CA GLY A 235 8.66 -34.26 -2.06
C GLY A 235 9.82 -33.30 -1.80
N VAL A 236 10.86 -33.37 -2.64
CA VAL A 236 12.06 -32.53 -2.54
C VAL A 236 11.72 -31.05 -2.76
N TYR A 237 10.83 -30.74 -3.70
CA TYR A 237 10.38 -29.37 -3.95
C TYR A 237 9.70 -28.73 -2.73
N PHE A 238 8.77 -29.45 -2.09
CA PHE A 238 8.07 -28.93 -0.93
C PHE A 238 8.96 -28.83 0.31
N LEU A 239 9.87 -29.78 0.52
CA LEU A 239 10.86 -29.70 1.60
C LEU A 239 11.84 -28.54 1.39
N ALA A 240 12.33 -28.34 0.17
CA ALA A 240 13.16 -27.18 -0.16
C ALA A 240 12.39 -25.86 0.05
N SER A 241 11.12 -25.82 -0.36
CA SER A 241 10.26 -24.64 -0.15
C SER A 241 10.11 -24.30 1.33
N TYR A 242 9.96 -25.32 2.19
CA TYR A 242 9.92 -25.16 3.64
C TYR A 242 11.27 -24.70 4.21
N GLN A 243 12.36 -25.40 3.89
CA GLN A 243 13.69 -25.14 4.44
C GLN A 243 14.18 -23.72 4.15
N TYR A 244 13.86 -23.20 2.98
CA TYR A 244 14.25 -21.86 2.57
C TYR A 244 13.17 -20.80 2.80
N SER A 245 12.01 -21.15 3.34
CA SER A 245 10.85 -20.25 3.48
C SER A 245 10.49 -19.53 2.17
N LEU A 246 10.69 -20.20 1.03
CA LEU A 246 10.58 -19.60 -0.29
C LEU A 246 10.11 -20.63 -1.32
N ASP A 247 9.02 -20.33 -2.03
CA ASP A 247 8.60 -21.04 -3.23
C ASP A 247 9.41 -20.53 -4.44
N PRO A 248 10.29 -21.36 -5.04
CA PRO A 248 11.17 -20.93 -6.11
C PRO A 248 10.43 -20.53 -7.39
N ILE A 249 9.39 -21.26 -7.77
CA ILE A 249 8.65 -21.02 -9.02
C ILE A 249 7.89 -19.71 -8.90
N MET A 250 7.14 -19.54 -7.82
CA MET A 250 6.35 -18.35 -7.55
C MET A 250 7.22 -17.10 -7.39
N ALA A 251 8.38 -17.26 -6.74
CA ALA A 251 9.39 -16.21 -6.60
C ALA A 251 9.92 -15.72 -7.96
N LEU A 252 10.17 -16.63 -8.91
CA LEU A 252 10.64 -16.29 -10.26
C LEU A 252 9.57 -15.57 -11.09
N VAL A 253 8.30 -15.99 -10.96
CA VAL A 253 7.18 -15.29 -11.59
C VAL A 253 6.99 -13.88 -10.98
N GLY A 254 7.39 -13.69 -9.72
CA GLY A 254 7.35 -12.39 -9.03
C GLY A 254 6.11 -12.22 -8.15
N TYR A 255 5.55 -13.33 -7.67
CA TYR A 255 4.45 -13.35 -6.71
C TYR A 255 4.95 -13.71 -5.30
N SER A 256 4.23 -13.19 -4.31
CA SER A 256 4.39 -13.50 -2.89
C SER A 256 3.03 -13.75 -2.28
N GLU A 257 2.95 -14.71 -1.37
CA GLU A 257 1.75 -14.99 -0.61
C GLU A 257 1.55 -13.92 0.47
N TYR A 258 0.33 -13.39 0.57
CA TYR A 258 -0.05 -12.39 1.58
C TYR A 258 -0.94 -12.99 2.67
N THR A 259 -1.95 -13.74 2.25
CA THR A 259 -2.78 -14.62 3.08
C THR A 259 -2.79 -16.01 2.46
N PRO A 260 -3.17 -17.07 3.19
CA PRO A 260 -3.17 -18.42 2.64
C PRO A 260 -3.92 -18.45 1.31
N PHE A 261 -3.24 -18.90 0.25
CA PHE A 261 -3.74 -18.98 -1.12
C PHE A 261 -4.12 -17.65 -1.78
N ASN A 262 -3.70 -16.50 -1.22
CA ASN A 262 -3.86 -15.19 -1.84
C ASN A 262 -2.49 -14.60 -2.20
N PHE A 263 -2.29 -14.38 -3.50
CA PHE A 263 -1.00 -13.98 -4.06
C PHE A 263 -1.01 -12.51 -4.42
N SER A 264 0.02 -11.79 -3.95
CA SER A 264 0.28 -10.41 -4.26
C SER A 264 1.53 -10.29 -5.12
N ARG A 265 1.50 -9.38 -6.09
CA ARG A 265 2.64 -9.12 -6.96
C ARG A 265 3.68 -8.28 -6.24
N ILE A 266 4.94 -8.70 -6.32
CA ILE A 266 6.07 -7.94 -5.79
C ILE A 266 6.30 -6.71 -6.68
N ARG A 267 5.86 -5.53 -6.22
CA ARG A 267 5.99 -4.26 -6.95
C ARG A 267 7.41 -3.71 -6.95
N GLU A 268 8.14 -3.92 -5.85
CA GLU A 268 9.47 -3.34 -5.66
C GLU A 268 10.54 -4.11 -6.46
N PRO A 269 11.22 -3.48 -7.43
CA PRO A 269 12.16 -4.17 -8.32
C PRO A 269 13.41 -4.69 -7.61
N TYR A 270 13.87 -4.00 -6.56
CA TYR A 270 15.01 -4.44 -5.76
C TYR A 270 14.71 -5.77 -5.05
N VAL A 271 13.55 -5.84 -4.37
CA VAL A 271 13.08 -7.03 -3.66
C VAL A 271 12.87 -8.19 -4.64
N ARG A 272 12.30 -7.92 -5.82
CA ARG A 272 12.11 -8.94 -6.86
C ARG A 272 13.44 -9.54 -7.33
N LYS A 273 14.47 -8.72 -7.59
CA LYS A 273 15.80 -9.22 -7.99
C LYS A 273 16.45 -10.06 -6.90
N LEU A 274 16.33 -9.63 -5.64
CA LEU A 274 16.89 -10.36 -4.50
C LEU A 274 16.25 -11.74 -4.33
N ILE A 275 14.91 -11.78 -4.32
CA ILE A 275 14.13 -13.01 -4.19
C ILE A 275 14.37 -13.95 -5.38
N ALA A 276 14.42 -13.42 -6.61
CA ALA A 276 14.71 -14.22 -7.81
C ALA A 276 16.11 -14.86 -7.76
N LYS A 277 17.15 -14.12 -7.35
CA LYS A 277 18.51 -14.67 -7.20
C LYS A 277 18.55 -15.81 -6.19
N ARG A 278 17.86 -15.65 -5.05
CA ARG A 278 17.73 -16.69 -4.04
C ARG A 278 16.93 -17.89 -4.57
N ALA A 279 15.83 -17.64 -5.28
CA ALA A 279 15.00 -18.67 -5.90
C ALA A 279 15.77 -19.53 -6.91
N ILE A 280 16.62 -18.93 -7.74
CA ILE A 280 17.49 -19.66 -8.68
C ILE A 280 18.43 -20.59 -7.91
N MET A 281 19.08 -20.09 -6.85
CA MET A 281 19.97 -20.91 -6.02
C MET A 281 19.22 -22.08 -5.39
N VAL A 282 18.05 -21.82 -4.79
CA VAL A 282 17.23 -22.86 -4.17
C VAL A 282 16.79 -23.89 -5.21
N LEU A 283 16.29 -23.45 -6.38
CA LEU A 283 15.87 -24.34 -7.45
C LEU A 283 17.02 -25.21 -7.95
N ALA A 284 18.22 -24.65 -8.12
CA ALA A 284 19.41 -25.41 -8.51
C ALA A 284 19.76 -26.50 -7.50
N VAL A 285 19.72 -26.18 -6.19
CA VAL A 285 19.96 -27.16 -5.13
C VAL A 285 18.86 -28.23 -5.10
N THR A 286 17.60 -27.84 -5.25
CA THR A 286 16.46 -28.76 -5.32
C THR A 286 16.61 -29.76 -6.47
N VAL A 287 16.93 -29.28 -7.68
CA VAL A 287 17.14 -30.13 -8.86
C VAL A 287 18.34 -31.07 -8.67
N LEU A 288 19.42 -30.60 -8.06
CA LEU A 288 20.60 -31.43 -7.78
C LEU A 288 20.25 -32.57 -6.83
N ILE A 289 19.59 -32.27 -5.71
CA ILE A 289 19.18 -33.27 -4.71
C ILE A 289 18.19 -34.27 -5.32
N ASP A 290 17.19 -33.77 -6.05
CA ASP A 290 16.19 -34.59 -6.71
C ASP A 290 16.81 -35.53 -7.76
N ALA A 291 17.71 -35.01 -8.61
CA ALA A 291 18.44 -35.81 -9.58
C ALA A 291 19.31 -36.87 -8.89
N ALA A 292 20.00 -36.54 -7.80
CA ALA A 292 20.80 -37.49 -7.05
C ALA A 292 19.96 -38.64 -6.48
N LEU A 293 18.79 -38.33 -5.91
CA LEU A 293 17.84 -39.33 -5.41
C LEU A 293 17.29 -40.20 -6.55
N CYS A 294 16.86 -39.60 -7.65
CA CYS A 294 16.35 -40.31 -8.81
C CYS A 294 17.40 -41.26 -9.39
N VAL A 295 18.63 -40.80 -9.57
CA VAL A 295 19.75 -41.61 -10.08
C VAL A 295 20.03 -42.79 -9.15
N LEU A 296 20.04 -42.56 -7.83
CA LEU A 296 20.25 -43.60 -6.83
C LEU A 296 19.19 -44.70 -6.95
N PHE A 297 17.90 -44.36 -6.95
CA PHE A 297 16.82 -45.36 -6.92
C PHE A 297 16.51 -45.99 -8.30
N ILE A 298 16.80 -45.31 -9.41
CA ILE A 298 16.56 -45.83 -10.77
C ILE A 298 17.68 -46.78 -11.21
N LEU A 299 18.95 -46.47 -10.88
CA LEU A 299 20.10 -47.24 -11.37
C LEU A 299 20.46 -48.45 -10.49
N VAL A 300 19.98 -48.50 -9.24
CA VAL A 300 20.23 -49.63 -8.34
C VAL A 300 19.70 -50.94 -8.96
N PRO A 301 20.53 -52.00 -9.06
CA PRO A 301 20.09 -53.28 -9.58
C PRO A 301 18.96 -53.85 -8.70
N GLY A 302 17.89 -54.32 -9.35
CA GLY A 302 16.81 -55.00 -8.64
C GLY A 302 17.28 -56.32 -8.05
N LYS A 303 16.73 -56.68 -6.90
CA LYS A 303 16.90 -58.01 -6.33
C LYS A 303 15.54 -58.47 -5.88
N ARG A 304 15.04 -59.53 -6.51
CA ARG A 304 13.80 -60.18 -6.10
C ARG A 304 14.04 -60.84 -4.74
N LEU A 305 13.35 -60.34 -3.71
CA LEU A 305 13.32 -60.93 -2.37
C LEU A 305 12.45 -62.19 -2.36
#